data_AF-A0A5S3SZ70-F1
#
_entry.id   AF-A0A5S3SZ70-F1
#
_cell.length_a   1.000
_cell.length_b   1.000
_cell.length_c   1.000
_cell.angle_alpha   90.00
_cell.angle_beta   90.00
_cell.angle_gamma   90.00
#
_symmetry.space_group_name_H-M   'P 1'
#
loop_
_entity.id
_entity.type
_entity.pdbx_description
1 polymer ?
#
loop_
_entity_poly.entity_id
_entity_poly.type
_entity_poly.pdbx_seq_one_letter_code
_entity_poly.pdbx_strand_id
1 'polypeptide(L)' 'MTVSASAASASSGSPRLLIAPDSFKEALAASDAAEAMARGVRRVLPEAQIDLCPLGDGGEGTLAALLAAASEADPIEARS' A
#
# COMPACT_ATOMS: atom_id res chain seq x y z
N MET A 1 26.30 28.76 -30.45
CA MET A 1 25.53 28.82 -29.19
C MET A 1 24.95 27.43 -28.98
N THR A 2 25.65 26.59 -28.22
CA THR A 2 25.29 25.18 -28.03
C THR A 2 24.66 25.04 -26.66
N VAL A 3 23.40 24.65 -26.61
CA VAL A 3 22.72 24.34 -25.35
C VAL A 3 23.13 22.93 -24.97
N SER A 4 23.89 22.78 -23.89
CA SER A 4 24.20 21.48 -23.31
C SER A 4 22.92 20.93 -22.67
N ALA A 5 22.40 19.82 -23.20
CA ALA A 5 21.31 19.09 -22.55
C ALA A 5 21.87 18.48 -21.26
N SER A 6 21.60 19.14 -20.13
CA SER A 6 21.80 18.54 -18.81
C SER A 6 20.86 17.34 -18.72
N ALA A 7 21.43 16.13 -18.70
CA ALA A 7 20.68 14.94 -18.32
C ALA A 7 20.00 15.22 -16.99
N ALA A 8 18.67 15.10 -16.94
CA ALA A 8 17.94 15.11 -15.70
C ALA A 8 18.54 13.98 -14.84
N SER A 9 19.29 14.35 -13.81
CA SER A 9 19.82 13.42 -12.82
C SER A 9 18.61 12.65 -12.28
N ALA A 10 18.47 11.39 -12.69
CA ALA A 10 17.47 10.50 -12.13
C ALA A 10 17.75 10.50 -10.63
N SER A 11 16.83 11.05 -9.85
CA SER A 11 16.96 11.11 -8.40
C SER A 11 17.28 9.69 -7.92
N SER A 12 18.42 9.52 -7.29
CA SER A 12 18.89 8.30 -6.63
C SER A 12 18.06 8.02 -5.37
N GLY A 13 16.74 8.06 -5.50
CA GLY A 13 15.80 7.65 -4.48
C GLY A 13 15.41 6.21 -4.78
N SER A 14 15.40 5.36 -3.75
CA SER A 14 14.90 4.01 -3.90
C SER A 14 13.48 4.03 -4.47
N PRO A 15 13.14 3.12 -5.41
CA PRO A 15 11.83 3.11 -6.04
C PRO A 15 10.75 2.94 -4.99
N ARG A 16 9.70 3.76 -5.07
CA ARG A 16 8.52 3.67 -4.22
C ARG A 16 7.39 2.97 -4.98
N LEU A 17 6.88 1.87 -4.44
CA LEU A 17 5.86 1.01 -5.03
C LEU A 17 4.60 0.99 -4.16
N LEU A 18 3.46 1.21 -4.80
CA LEU A 18 2.14 0.94 -4.22
C LEU A 18 1.69 -0.45 -4.65
N ILE A 19 1.38 -1.33 -3.69
CA ILE A 19 0.83 -2.67 -3.93
C ILE A 19 -0.64 -2.64 -3.50
N ALA A 20 -1.54 -2.64 -4.48
CA ALA A 20 -2.98 -2.55 -4.26
C ALA A 20 -3.76 -3.70 -4.91
N PRO A 21 -3.57 -4.95 -4.45
CA PRO A 21 -4.30 -6.09 -4.98
C PRO A 21 -5.72 -6.16 -4.43
N ASP A 22 -6.64 -6.71 -5.20
CA ASP A 22 -7.94 -7.18 -4.70
C ASP A 22 -7.82 -8.61 -4.17
N SER A 23 -8.84 -9.05 -3.44
CA SER A 23 -9.00 -10.43 -2.99
C SER A 23 -9.10 -11.40 -4.17
N PHE A 24 -8.46 -12.56 -4.01
CA PHE A 24 -8.73 -13.70 -4.88
C PHE A 24 -9.90 -14.47 -4.27
N LYS A 25 -11.09 -14.35 -4.88
CA LYS A 25 -12.31 -15.03 -4.41
C LYS A 25 -12.03 -16.50 -4.10
N GLU A 26 -12.42 -16.93 -2.89
CA GLU A 26 -12.28 -18.31 -2.39
C GLU A 26 -10.84 -18.83 -2.26
N ALA A 27 -9.82 -17.97 -2.44
CA ALA A 27 -8.42 -18.40 -2.43
C ALA A 27 -7.55 -17.61 -1.44
N LEU A 28 -7.57 -16.28 -1.50
CA LEU A 28 -6.63 -15.46 -0.74
C LEU A 28 -7.20 -14.08 -0.41
N ALA A 29 -7.07 -13.66 0.85
CA ALA A 29 -7.41 -12.31 1.25
C ALA A 29 -6.51 -11.28 0.55
N ALA A 30 -7.03 -10.08 0.29
CA ALA A 30 -6.26 -9.01 -0.34
C ALA A 30 -4.99 -8.63 0.44
N SER A 31 -5.05 -8.67 1.78
CA SER A 31 -3.90 -8.46 2.67
C SER A 31 -2.79 -9.47 2.40
N ASP A 32 -3.13 -10.76 2.35
CA ASP A 32 -2.15 -11.84 2.18
C ASP A 32 -1.54 -11.79 0.78
N ALA A 33 -2.34 -11.41 -0.23
CA ALA A 33 -1.86 -11.13 -1.58
C ALA A 33 -0.86 -9.96 -1.57
N ALA A 34 -1.18 -8.86 -0.90
CA ALA A 34 -0.32 -7.68 -0.82
C ALA A 34 1.02 -8.02 -0.16
N GLU A 35 1.00 -8.79 0.93
CA GLU A 35 2.22 -9.25 1.59
C GLU A 35 3.05 -10.19 0.72
N ALA A 36 2.42 -11.13 0.03
CA ALA A 36 3.10 -12.05 -0.87
C ALA A 36 3.81 -11.31 -2.01
N MET A 37 3.13 -10.31 -2.60
CA MET A 37 3.71 -9.43 -3.60
C MET A 37 4.88 -8.62 -3.02
N ALA A 38 4.74 -8.05 -1.83
CA ALA A 38 5.80 -7.28 -1.16
C ALA A 38 7.04 -8.13 -0.87
N ARG A 39 6.85 -9.38 -0.43
CA ARG A 39 7.96 -10.34 -0.29
C ARG A 39 8.63 -10.61 -1.63
N GLY A 40 7.87 -10.70 -2.72
CA GLY A 40 8.39 -10.83 -4.07
C GLY A 40 9.25 -9.64 -4.50
N VAL A 41 8.75 -8.42 -4.30
CA VAL A 41 9.46 -7.19 -4.61
C VAL A 41 10.77 -7.12 -3.84
N ARG A 42 10.75 -7.34 -2.51
CA ARG A 42 11.96 -7.26 -1.68
C ARG A 42 13.04 -8.28 -2.02
N ARG A 43 12.71 -9.39 -2.68
CA ARG A 43 13.71 -10.36 -3.17
C ARG A 43 14.55 -9.81 -4.33
N VAL A 44 14.01 -8.86 -5.10
CA VAL A 44 14.65 -8.33 -6.32
C VAL A 44 15.08 -6.88 -6.13
N LEU A 45 14.32 -6.10 -5.35
CA LEU A 45 14.56 -4.69 -5.02
C LEU A 45 14.48 -4.52 -3.49
N PRO A 46 15.53 -4.89 -2.75
CA PRO A 46 15.56 -4.80 -1.29
C PRO A 46 15.34 -3.39 -0.75
N GLU A 47 15.83 -2.38 -1.48
CA GLU A 47 15.74 -0.97 -1.13
C GLU A 47 14.37 -0.33 -1.45
N ALA A 48 13.48 -1.04 -2.14
CA ALA A 48 12.18 -0.47 -2.53
C ALA A 48 11.36 -0.05 -1.29
N GLN A 49 10.83 1.17 -1.34
CA GLN A 49 9.82 1.64 -0.39
C GLN A 49 8.48 1.09 -0.84
N ILE A 50 7.78 0.32 0.00
CA ILE A 50 6.55 -0.37 -0.39
C ILE A 50 5.41 0.09 0.50
N ASP A 51 4.38 0.66 -0.11
CA ASP A 51 3.10 0.96 0.51
C ASP A 51 2.09 -0.15 0.14
N LEU A 52 1.44 -0.76 1.13
CA LEU A 52 0.41 -1.78 0.91
C LEU A 52 -0.97 -1.13 1.03
N CYS A 53 -1.81 -1.32 0.01
CA CYS A 53 -3.18 -0.83 -0.04
C CYS A 53 -4.11 -1.95 -0.54
N PRO A 54 -4.28 -3.04 0.23
CA PRO A 54 -5.15 -4.14 -0.18
C PRO A 54 -6.58 -3.63 -0.39
N LEU A 55 -7.13 -3.90 -1.57
CA LEU A 55 -8.46 -3.51 -1.99
C LEU A 55 -9.47 -4.60 -1.60
N GLY A 56 -10.66 -4.20 -1.16
CA GLY A 56 -11.72 -5.14 -0.79
C GLY A 56 -13.11 -4.49 -0.83
N ASP A 57 -14.05 -5.17 -1.44
CA ASP A 57 -15.42 -4.75 -1.76
C ASP A 57 -16.44 -5.07 -0.64
N GLY A 58 -16.21 -4.67 0.61
CA GLY A 58 -17.28 -4.81 1.62
C GLY A 58 -17.46 -6.22 2.24
N GLY A 59 -16.65 -7.22 1.87
CA GLY A 59 -16.68 -8.59 2.44
C GLY A 59 -16.09 -8.71 3.85
N GLU A 60 -15.82 -9.92 4.36
CA GLU A 60 -15.35 -10.15 5.75
C GLU A 60 -14.14 -9.29 6.21
N GLY A 61 -13.29 -8.84 5.27
CA GLY A 61 -12.18 -7.92 5.54
C GLY A 61 -12.59 -6.46 5.85
N THR A 62 -13.82 -6.05 5.54
CA THR A 62 -14.35 -4.71 5.83
C THR A 62 -14.62 -4.50 7.31
N LEU A 63 -14.94 -5.56 8.06
CA LEU A 63 -15.03 -5.48 9.51
C LEU A 63 -13.65 -5.19 10.13
N ALA A 64 -12.59 -5.84 9.64
CA ALA A 64 -11.22 -5.57 10.10
C ALA A 64 -10.78 -4.14 9.75
N ALA A 65 -11.12 -3.65 8.55
CA ALA A 65 -10.86 -2.26 8.16
C ALA A 65 -11.62 -1.23 9.01
N LEU A 66 -12.90 -1.50 9.33
CA LEU A 66 -13.69 -0.66 10.23
C LEU A 66 -13.16 -0.67 11.67
N LEU A 67 -12.73 -1.82 12.19
CA LEU A 67 -12.15 -1.94 13.54
C LEU A 67 -10.80 -1.22 13.67
N ALA A 68 -9.97 -1.29 12.63
CA ALA A 68 -8.73 -0.52 12.57
C ALA A 68 -9.01 0.99 12.57
N ALA A 69 -9.96 1.45 11.76
CA ALA A 69 -10.35 2.87 11.70
C ALA A 69 -11.03 3.37 13.00
N ALA A 70 -11.83 2.53 13.66
CA ALA A 70 -12.50 2.88 14.91
C ALA A 70 -11.53 2.98 16.11
N SER A 71 -10.37 2.33 16.04
CA SER A 71 -9.35 2.42 17.10
C SER A 71 -8.55 3.73 17.05
N GLU A 72 -8.66 4.51 15.96
CA GLU A 72 -8.05 5.84 15.82
C GLU A 72 -9.04 6.99 16.04
N ALA A 73 -10.32 6.69 16.29
CA ALA A 73 -11.34 7.71 16.52
C ALA A 73 -11.37 8.12 18.00
N ASP A 74 -11.01 9.38 18.29
CA ASP A 74 -11.28 10.00 19.58
C ASP A 74 -12.78 9.89 19.91
N PRO A 75 -13.15 9.49 21.14
CA PRO A 75 -14.54 9.32 21.51
C PRO A 75 -15.28 10.65 21.40
N ILE A 76 -16.30 10.69 20.55
CA ILE A 76 -17.14 11.87 20.38
C ILE A 76 -18.08 11.94 21.60
N GLU A 77 -17.77 12.76 22.59
CA GLU A 77 -18.69 13.06 23.69
C GLU A 77 -19.94 13.74 23.13
N ALA A 78 -21.04 12.97 23.11
CA ALA A 78 -22.36 13.48 22.81
C ALA A 78 -22.79 14.42 23.94
N ARG A 79 -22.59 15.72 23.74
CA ARG A 79 -23.07 16.76 24.65
C ARG A 79 -24.59 16.87 24.51
N SER A 80 -25.30 16.44 25.55
CA SER A 80 -26.73 16.61 25.81
C SER A 80 -27.12 18.07 25.98
#